data_AF-A0A7Y4NVY9-F1
#
_entry.id   AF-A0A7Y4NVY9-F1
#
_cell.length_a   1.000
_cell.length_b   1.000
_cell.length_c   1.000
_cell.angle_alpha   90.00
_cell.angle_beta   90.00
_cell.angle_gamma   90.00
#
_symmetry.space_group_name_H-M   'P 1'
#
loop_
_entity.id
_entity.type
_entity.pdbx_description
1 polymer ?
#
loop_
_entity_poly.entity_id
_entity_poly.type
_entity_poly.pdbx_seq_one_letter_code
_entity_poly.pdbx_strand_id
1 'polypeptide(L)'
;MMRSDQRRGSVLGALLLGCLSVWGTGCKKEQPQASAPVDAGVVAMADAGSPDAGVVAKVVKPLRFSDVTLKVQGSRVAVTYTLTNPGTAQGRGEACLSLHDDQGMVIEAKRMGGITVKGGTTDTFEDTVSLGDASWKQARTVMLYTTAEYGCSNGAPLATSELLRLLPTGQPAPADTAPPQRPRASAATDFEVSNVEMRQAGRSADYFLKYTVKNVSDHRSSGSGCLRAYVGQQQEDLHHLEESPEGDFSLAPGASETLTEAIVFDNDQNWNRVTVMRLFTSPFGCADEADADNVGFQFMKPESIRAPVEEVEVESGADAEDITGMDSSDAYEPEEEVPQERPASDDASPESQGN
;
A
#
# COMPACT_ATOMS: atom_id res chain seq x y z
N MET A 1 -1.38 -19.14 -17.21
CA MET A 1 -0.08 -19.84 -17.31
C MET A 1 0.60 -19.69 -15.94
N MET A 2 1.09 -20.78 -15.33
CA MET A 2 1.53 -20.86 -13.91
C MET A 2 0.47 -20.42 -12.86
N ARG A 3 -0.13 -21.40 -12.15
CA ARG A 3 -0.80 -21.19 -10.85
C ARG A 3 0.27 -21.10 -9.75
N SER A 4 -0.04 -20.41 -8.64
CA SER A 4 0.78 -20.40 -7.42
C SER A 4 -0.12 -20.55 -6.19
N ASP A 5 -0.32 -21.79 -5.75
CA ASP A 5 -1.05 -22.09 -4.51
C ASP A 5 -0.29 -21.61 -3.28
N GLN A 6 -0.95 -20.85 -2.40
CA GLN A 6 -0.38 -20.42 -1.11
C GLN A 6 -1.37 -20.65 0.03
N ARG A 7 -1.44 -21.88 0.54
CA ARG A 7 -2.21 -22.20 1.75
C ARG A 7 -1.48 -21.75 3.01
N ARG A 8 -2.22 -21.11 3.92
CA ARG A 8 -1.75 -20.71 5.26
C ARG A 8 -1.44 -21.94 6.13
N GLY A 9 -0.39 -21.85 6.94
CA GLY A 9 -0.09 -22.81 8.00
C GLY A 9 0.52 -22.09 9.21
N SER A 10 -0.32 -21.70 10.18
CA SER A 10 0.13 -21.08 11.42
C SER A 10 0.38 -22.16 12.49
N VAL A 11 1.53 -22.11 13.16
CA VAL A 11 1.90 -23.06 14.21
C VAL A 11 2.26 -22.28 15.48
N LEU A 12 1.47 -22.47 16.54
CA LEU A 12 1.80 -21.98 17.88
C LEU A 12 2.79 -22.91 18.57
N GLY A 13 3.68 -22.36 19.40
CA GLY A 13 4.20 -23.09 20.57
C GLY A 13 5.72 -23.05 20.80
N ALA A 14 6.15 -22.21 21.76
CA ALA A 14 7.34 -22.40 22.58
C ALA A 14 7.12 -21.65 23.91
N LEU A 15 6.72 -22.33 24.99
CA LEU A 15 7.55 -23.05 25.97
C LEU A 15 8.20 -22.14 27.02
N LEU A 16 7.51 -22.02 28.16
CA LEU A 16 8.07 -21.57 29.43
C LEU A 16 8.92 -22.69 30.06
N LEU A 17 10.20 -22.45 30.28
CA LEU A 17 11.03 -23.16 31.26
C LEU A 17 12.06 -22.18 31.84
N GLY A 18 12.17 -22.14 33.16
CA GLY A 18 13.14 -21.30 33.87
C GLY A 18 14.01 -22.12 34.81
N CYS A 19 15.16 -21.57 35.19
CA CYS A 19 16.01 -22.12 36.24
C CYS A 19 16.40 -21.02 37.23
N LEU A 20 16.25 -21.32 38.53
CA LEU A 20 16.85 -20.58 39.63
C LEU A 20 18.20 -21.21 39.98
N SER A 21 19.19 -20.40 40.33
CA SER A 21 20.40 -20.85 41.05
C SER A 21 20.77 -19.82 42.12
N VAL A 22 21.36 -20.29 43.22
CA VAL A 22 21.26 -19.64 44.54
C VAL A 22 22.62 -19.09 45.02
N TRP A 23 22.53 -17.93 45.69
CA TRP A 23 23.52 -17.23 46.55
C TRP A 23 25.03 -17.45 46.38
N GLY A 24 25.73 -16.34 46.07
CA GLY A 24 27.13 -16.08 46.42
C GLY A 24 27.23 -14.83 47.31
N THR A 25 28.21 -14.77 48.22
CA THR A 25 28.17 -13.84 49.38
C THR A 25 28.97 -12.54 49.21
N GLY A 26 28.24 -11.41 49.17
CA GLY A 26 28.57 -10.17 49.89
C GLY A 26 29.64 -9.21 49.35
N CYS A 27 29.24 -7.95 49.14
CA CYS A 27 29.92 -6.82 49.80
C CYS A 27 29.04 -5.56 49.90
N LYS A 28 29.08 -4.92 51.07
CA LYS A 28 28.69 -3.53 51.46
C LYS A 28 27.53 -2.80 50.71
N LYS A 29 26.44 -2.52 51.44
CA LYS A 29 25.47 -1.45 51.14
C LYS A 29 25.98 -0.09 51.63
N GLU A 30 25.55 0.98 50.95
CA GLU A 30 25.23 2.27 51.57
C GLU A 30 23.78 2.63 51.23
N GLN A 31 23.13 3.48 52.04
CA GLN A 31 21.69 3.74 51.97
C GLN A 31 21.37 5.05 51.23
N PRO A 32 20.23 5.13 50.50
CA PRO A 32 19.69 6.41 50.08
C PRO A 32 19.13 7.16 51.30
N GLN A 33 19.43 8.46 51.40
CA GLN A 33 18.65 9.39 52.23
C GLN A 33 17.87 10.34 51.33
N ALA A 34 16.62 10.60 51.69
CA ALA A 34 15.75 11.55 51.01
C ALA A 34 15.53 12.77 51.92
N SER A 35 15.57 13.96 51.32
CA SER A 35 14.92 15.18 51.82
C SER A 35 14.79 16.18 50.67
N ALA A 36 13.58 16.71 50.47
CA ALA A 36 13.26 17.89 49.66
C ALA A 36 12.91 19.05 50.64
N PRO A 37 12.50 20.27 50.21
CA PRO A 37 12.34 20.81 48.85
C PRO A 37 13.01 22.20 48.68
N VAL A 38 12.73 22.90 47.56
CA VAL A 38 12.34 24.33 47.48
C VAL A 38 11.91 24.66 46.03
N ASP A 39 11.14 25.73 45.86
CA ASP A 39 10.39 26.11 44.65
C ASP A 39 10.94 27.38 43.96
N ALA A 40 10.53 27.60 42.70
CA ALA A 40 10.54 28.83 41.89
C ALA A 40 11.85 29.64 41.69
N GLY A 41 12.18 29.91 40.41
CA GLY A 41 13.19 30.90 40.03
C GLY A 41 13.37 31.05 38.50
N VAL A 42 13.20 32.25 37.96
CA VAL A 42 13.22 32.55 36.51
C VAL A 42 14.24 33.64 36.18
N VAL A 43 15.07 33.37 35.16
CA VAL A 43 16.13 34.18 34.49
C VAL A 43 17.17 34.96 35.34
N ALA A 44 18.45 34.75 34.99
CA ALA A 44 19.47 35.79 34.92
C ALA A 44 20.53 35.42 33.86
N MET A 45 21.28 36.40 33.36
CA MET A 45 22.34 36.21 32.35
C MET A 45 23.76 36.21 32.95
N ALA A 46 24.70 35.71 32.15
CA ALA A 46 26.10 36.13 32.06
C ALA A 46 27.08 35.83 33.22
N ASP A 47 27.91 34.82 32.96
CA ASP A 47 29.39 34.85 32.98
C ASP A 47 30.16 35.08 34.30
N ALA A 48 30.93 34.05 34.68
CA ALA A 48 32.02 34.13 35.66
C ALA A 48 33.06 32.99 35.47
N GLY A 49 33.64 32.88 34.27
CA GLY A 49 35.01 32.37 34.01
C GLY A 49 35.48 31.00 34.53
N SER A 50 35.79 30.07 33.61
CA SER A 50 36.92 29.14 33.73
C SER A 50 37.51 28.86 32.35
N PRO A 51 38.85 28.77 32.19
CA PRO A 51 39.45 28.37 30.92
C PRO A 51 39.38 26.85 30.69
N ASP A 52 39.67 26.49 29.44
CA ASP A 52 40.17 25.19 28.98
C ASP A 52 39.30 23.93 29.17
N ALA A 53 38.23 23.86 28.38
CA ALA A 53 38.05 22.73 27.48
C ALA A 53 37.28 23.20 26.24
N GLY A 54 37.96 23.32 25.09
CA GLY A 54 37.33 23.74 23.86
C GLY A 54 36.25 22.74 23.43
N VAL A 55 34.97 23.09 23.63
CA VAL A 55 33.86 22.39 22.96
C VAL A 55 33.99 22.69 21.47
N VAL A 56 34.74 21.83 20.78
CA VAL A 56 34.79 21.79 19.33
C VAL A 56 33.38 21.44 18.89
N ALA A 57 32.57 22.46 18.61
CA ALA A 57 31.21 22.32 18.12
C ALA A 57 31.26 21.33 16.96
N LYS A 58 30.64 20.16 17.14
CA LYS A 58 30.79 19.03 16.24
C LYS A 58 30.22 19.45 14.88
N VAL A 59 31.10 19.88 13.98
CA VAL A 59 30.70 20.37 12.65
C VAL A 59 30.14 19.18 11.88
N VAL A 60 28.82 19.01 11.97
CA VAL A 60 28.06 18.07 11.17
C VAL A 60 28.08 18.61 9.75
N LYS A 61 29.15 18.26 9.03
CA LYS A 61 29.20 18.47 7.59
C LYS A 61 28.16 17.51 6.98
N PRO A 62 27.12 18.02 6.32
CA PRO A 62 26.05 17.18 5.78
C PRO A 62 26.55 16.23 4.69
N LEU A 63 25.78 15.17 4.42
CA LEU A 63 26.02 14.27 3.29
C LEU A 63 25.82 15.01 1.96
N ARG A 64 26.49 14.55 0.89
CA ARG A 64 26.47 15.22 -0.43
C ARG A 64 26.21 14.22 -1.55
N PHE A 65 25.16 14.48 -2.34
CA PHE A 65 24.86 13.73 -3.56
C PHE A 65 25.73 14.22 -4.73
N SER A 66 26.08 13.28 -5.61
CA SER A 66 26.95 13.45 -6.78
C SER A 66 26.66 12.35 -7.81
N ASP A 67 27.18 12.51 -9.04
CA ASP A 67 27.13 11.52 -10.14
C ASP A 67 25.74 10.92 -10.44
N VAL A 68 24.68 11.72 -10.26
CA VAL A 68 23.31 11.23 -10.33
C VAL A 68 22.90 10.90 -11.76
N THR A 69 22.36 9.69 -11.94
CA THR A 69 21.75 9.24 -13.20
C THR A 69 20.29 8.84 -12.95
N LEU A 70 19.36 9.46 -13.67
CA LEU A 70 17.93 9.16 -13.63
C LEU A 70 17.52 8.41 -14.91
N LYS A 71 16.91 7.23 -14.78
CA LYS A 71 16.44 6.40 -15.91
C LYS A 71 15.00 5.96 -15.71
N VAL A 72 14.08 6.59 -16.44
CA VAL A 72 12.64 6.28 -16.46
C VAL A 72 12.39 4.98 -17.23
N GLN A 73 11.54 4.11 -16.67
CA GLN A 73 11.19 2.78 -17.17
C GLN A 73 9.70 2.51 -16.90
N GLY A 74 8.83 3.20 -17.64
CA GLY A 74 7.40 3.32 -17.28
C GLY A 74 7.23 4.06 -15.96
N SER A 75 6.33 3.59 -15.10
CA SER A 75 6.06 4.12 -13.74
C SER A 75 7.19 3.87 -12.72
N ARG A 76 8.40 3.58 -13.18
CA ARG A 76 9.60 3.39 -12.34
C ARG A 76 10.74 4.27 -12.81
N VAL A 77 11.53 4.76 -11.85
CA VAL A 77 12.77 5.48 -12.10
C VAL A 77 13.89 4.76 -11.36
N ALA A 78 14.84 4.23 -12.13
CA ALA A 78 16.10 3.77 -11.58
C ALA A 78 17.00 4.99 -11.33
N VAL A 79 17.56 5.06 -10.13
CA VAL A 79 18.38 6.17 -9.65
C VAL A 79 19.73 5.62 -9.22
N THR A 80 20.79 5.92 -9.98
CA THR A 80 22.17 5.70 -9.55
C THR A 80 22.70 7.02 -8.97
N TYR A 81 23.35 7.00 -7.81
CA TYR A 81 23.96 8.19 -7.20
C TYR A 81 25.16 7.86 -6.31
N THR A 82 26.09 8.80 -6.23
CA THR A 82 27.26 8.78 -5.34
C THR A 82 26.98 9.67 -4.14
N LEU A 83 27.13 9.15 -2.91
CA LEU A 83 26.86 9.85 -1.65
C LEU A 83 28.14 9.98 -0.82
N THR A 84 28.68 11.21 -0.73
CA THR A 84 29.89 11.53 0.02
C THR A 84 29.55 11.93 1.46
N ASN A 85 30.30 11.39 2.43
CA ASN A 85 30.24 11.78 3.84
C ASN A 85 31.52 12.54 4.27
N PRO A 86 31.51 13.88 4.21
CA PRO A 86 32.67 14.70 4.59
C PRO A 86 32.89 14.81 6.12
N GLY A 87 32.00 14.24 6.94
CA GLY A 87 32.11 14.19 8.40
C GLY A 87 32.92 13.00 8.91
N THR A 88 33.21 12.96 10.21
CA THR A 88 33.97 11.85 10.84
C THR A 88 33.09 10.73 11.40
N ALA A 89 31.79 10.96 11.57
CA ALA A 89 30.83 9.96 12.01
C ALA A 89 30.20 9.23 10.82
N GLN A 90 29.74 7.99 11.01
CA GLN A 90 28.95 7.27 10.02
C GLN A 90 27.60 7.99 9.81
N GLY A 91 27.27 8.31 8.56
CA GLY A 91 25.93 8.75 8.16
C GLY A 91 25.01 7.53 8.03
N ARG A 92 23.77 7.67 8.51
CA ARG A 92 22.70 6.67 8.41
C ARG A 92 21.36 7.38 8.20
N GLY A 93 20.42 6.72 7.53
CA GLY A 93 19.08 7.25 7.33
C GLY A 93 18.42 6.68 6.09
N GLU A 94 17.50 7.45 5.52
CA GLU A 94 16.88 7.19 4.21
C GLU A 94 17.47 8.16 3.18
N ALA A 95 17.58 7.72 1.93
CA ALA A 95 17.70 8.62 0.79
C ALA A 95 16.33 8.82 0.15
N CYS A 96 16.03 10.04 -0.24
CA CYS A 96 14.72 10.50 -0.67
C CYS A 96 14.80 11.16 -2.05
N LEU A 97 13.75 10.97 -2.84
CA LEU A 97 13.51 11.67 -4.09
C LEU A 97 12.16 12.39 -3.99
N SER A 98 12.14 13.70 -4.23
CA SER A 98 10.89 14.44 -4.41
C SER A 98 10.82 15.10 -5.79
N LEU A 99 9.63 15.05 -6.38
CA LEU A 99 9.26 15.72 -7.61
C LEU A 99 8.67 17.09 -7.29
N HIS A 100 9.08 18.10 -8.04
CA HIS A 100 8.60 19.48 -7.88
C HIS A 100 8.13 20.06 -9.22
N ASP A 101 7.07 20.86 -9.19
CA ASP A 101 6.58 21.59 -10.36
C ASP A 101 7.37 22.90 -10.63
N ASP A 102 6.87 23.73 -11.54
CA ASP A 102 7.46 25.01 -11.93
C ASP A 102 7.49 26.05 -10.79
N GLN A 103 6.59 25.91 -9.81
CA GLN A 103 6.54 26.76 -8.62
C GLN A 103 7.40 26.22 -7.48
N GLY A 104 8.03 25.05 -7.65
CA GLY A 104 8.78 24.36 -6.62
C GLY A 104 7.91 23.62 -5.60
N MET A 105 6.59 23.52 -5.81
CA MET A 105 5.69 22.76 -4.94
C MET A 105 5.95 21.26 -5.11
N VAL A 106 5.93 20.51 -4.00
CA VAL A 106 6.09 19.05 -4.04
C VAL A 106 4.87 18.42 -4.71
N ILE A 107 5.11 17.61 -5.74
CA ILE A 107 4.11 16.77 -6.40
C ILE A 107 3.99 15.43 -5.67
N GLU A 108 5.15 14.78 -5.49
CA GLU A 108 5.26 13.44 -4.90
C GLU A 108 6.64 13.30 -4.25
N ALA A 109 6.74 12.60 -3.12
CA ALA A 109 8.00 12.30 -2.45
C ALA A 109 8.04 10.81 -2.07
N LYS A 110 9.17 10.14 -2.36
CA LYS A 110 9.39 8.72 -2.06
C LYS A 110 10.75 8.51 -1.40
N ARG A 111 10.83 7.46 -0.59
CA ARG A 111 12.09 6.81 -0.19
C ARG A 111 12.67 6.08 -1.39
N MET A 112 13.96 6.25 -1.62
CA MET A 112 14.74 5.48 -2.60
C MET A 112 15.29 4.21 -1.95
N GLY A 113 16.07 4.38 -0.88
CA GLY A 113 16.77 3.32 -0.18
C GLY A 113 17.15 3.72 1.24
N GLY A 114 17.67 2.76 2.02
CA GLY A 114 18.28 3.01 3.33
C GLY A 114 19.79 3.19 3.16
N ILE A 115 20.34 4.31 3.62
CA ILE A 115 21.76 4.64 3.41
C ILE A 115 22.62 4.39 4.64
N THR A 116 23.88 4.05 4.37
CA THR A 116 24.96 3.96 5.35
C THR A 116 26.26 4.33 4.65
N VAL A 117 26.90 5.41 5.09
CA VAL A 117 28.16 5.92 4.52
C VAL A 117 29.14 6.20 5.65
N LYS A 118 30.34 5.62 5.59
CA LYS A 118 31.35 5.79 6.65
C LYS A 118 31.88 7.23 6.67
N GLY A 119 32.29 7.71 7.85
CA GLY A 119 32.90 9.04 7.97
C GLY A 119 34.18 9.14 7.16
N GLY A 120 34.28 10.18 6.31
CA GLY A 120 35.41 10.42 5.42
C GLY A 120 35.45 9.54 4.17
N THR A 121 34.34 8.86 3.83
CA THR A 121 34.22 8.04 2.61
C THR A 121 33.10 8.52 1.70
N THR A 122 33.02 7.87 0.54
CA THR A 122 32.01 8.07 -0.49
C THR A 122 31.59 6.69 -0.96
N ASP A 123 30.28 6.44 -0.98
CA ASP A 123 29.69 5.16 -1.39
C ASP A 123 28.66 5.41 -2.51
N THR A 124 28.48 4.45 -3.43
CA THR A 124 27.56 4.56 -4.58
C THR A 124 26.37 3.63 -4.41
N PHE A 125 25.18 4.11 -4.76
CA PHE A 125 23.90 3.45 -4.56
C PHE A 125 23.12 3.33 -5.87
N GLU A 126 22.34 2.26 -6.01
CA GLU A 126 21.40 2.04 -7.11
C GLU A 126 20.04 1.66 -6.52
N ASP A 127 19.09 2.60 -6.58
CA ASP A 127 17.73 2.44 -6.08
C ASP A 127 16.72 2.41 -7.25
N THR A 128 15.52 1.86 -7.03
CA THR A 128 14.42 1.92 -8.01
C THR A 128 13.15 2.42 -7.34
N VAL A 129 12.73 3.63 -7.70
CA VAL A 129 11.54 4.29 -7.16
C VAL A 129 10.35 4.00 -8.07
N SER A 130 9.19 3.65 -7.52
CA SER A 130 7.92 3.67 -8.28
C SER A 130 7.24 5.03 -8.07
N LEU A 131 6.84 5.68 -9.16
CA LEU A 131 6.31 7.06 -9.18
C LEU A 131 5.11 7.13 -10.12
N GLY A 132 4.21 8.09 -9.86
CA GLY A 132 3.08 8.33 -10.75
C GLY A 132 3.53 8.74 -12.15
N ASP A 133 2.99 8.05 -13.17
CA ASP A 133 3.26 8.36 -14.58
C ASP A 133 2.77 9.78 -14.95
N ALA A 134 1.78 10.29 -14.22
CA ALA A 134 1.35 11.69 -14.23
C ALA A 134 2.31 12.61 -13.46
N SER A 135 2.70 12.24 -12.23
CA SER A 135 3.63 12.98 -11.36
C SER A 135 4.93 13.34 -12.08
N TRP A 136 5.53 12.37 -12.78
CA TRP A 136 6.79 12.58 -13.50
C TRP A 136 6.65 13.53 -14.69
N LYS A 137 5.51 13.54 -15.38
CA LYS A 137 5.22 14.47 -16.50
C LYS A 137 4.93 15.89 -16.00
N GLN A 138 4.37 16.03 -14.80
CA GLN A 138 4.20 17.32 -14.12
C GLN A 138 5.54 17.90 -13.61
N ALA A 139 6.51 17.05 -13.25
CA ALA A 139 7.78 17.48 -12.68
C ALA A 139 8.58 18.43 -13.60
N ARG A 140 9.17 19.45 -12.98
CA ARG A 140 10.12 20.41 -13.57
C ARG A 140 11.48 20.34 -12.90
N THR A 141 11.52 19.99 -11.62
CA THR A 141 12.75 19.52 -10.96
C THR A 141 12.53 18.27 -10.12
N VAL A 142 13.64 17.57 -9.90
CA VAL A 142 13.79 16.43 -9.00
C VAL A 142 14.78 16.86 -7.92
N MET A 143 14.48 16.60 -6.65
CA MET A 143 15.37 16.92 -5.54
C MET A 143 15.77 15.65 -4.81
N LEU A 144 17.08 15.45 -4.63
CA LEU A 144 17.64 14.39 -3.80
C LEU A 144 18.14 14.95 -2.46
N TYR A 145 17.82 14.22 -1.39
CA TYR A 145 18.22 14.53 -0.02
C TYR A 145 18.19 13.26 0.84
N THR A 146 18.85 13.28 2.00
CA THR A 146 18.69 12.22 3.02
C THR A 146 17.86 12.71 4.21
N THR A 147 17.20 11.81 4.92
CA THR A 147 16.49 12.10 6.18
C THR A 147 16.80 11.04 7.24
N ALA A 148 16.24 11.20 8.45
CA ALA A 148 16.04 10.07 9.35
C ALA A 148 15.04 9.04 8.75
N GLU A 149 14.84 7.92 9.45
CA GLU A 149 13.86 6.89 9.07
C GLU A 149 12.42 7.45 9.07
N TYR A 150 11.59 7.03 8.12
CA TYR A 150 10.23 7.56 7.84
C TYR A 150 10.20 9.07 7.54
N GLY A 151 11.34 9.65 7.12
CA GLY A 151 11.49 11.09 7.01
C GLY A 151 11.05 11.68 5.66
N CYS A 152 11.16 10.91 4.58
CA CYS A 152 11.04 11.43 3.20
C CYS A 152 9.72 12.15 2.87
N SER A 153 8.59 11.78 3.47
CA SER A 153 7.28 12.44 3.24
C SER A 153 7.25 13.90 3.72
N ASN A 154 8.11 14.27 4.66
CA ASN A 154 8.18 15.62 5.24
C ASN A 154 8.95 16.62 4.37
N GLY A 155 9.67 16.15 3.34
CA GLY A 155 10.43 16.99 2.41
C GLY A 155 11.72 17.60 2.99
N ALA A 156 12.24 18.62 2.28
CA ALA A 156 13.47 19.33 2.62
C ALA A 156 13.63 19.80 4.08
N PRO A 157 12.58 20.21 4.84
CA PRO A 157 12.75 20.68 6.22
C PRO A 157 13.39 19.67 7.20
N LEU A 158 13.38 18.36 6.90
CA LEU A 158 14.01 17.32 7.71
C LEU A 158 15.31 16.74 7.08
N ALA A 159 15.88 17.43 6.08
CA ALA A 159 17.06 16.94 5.38
C ALA A 159 18.32 16.90 6.25
N THR A 160 19.07 15.80 6.15
CA THR A 160 20.37 15.56 6.80
C THR A 160 21.56 15.66 5.82
N SER A 161 21.27 15.90 4.54
CA SER A 161 22.23 16.18 3.47
C SER A 161 22.14 17.64 3.01
N GLU A 162 23.08 18.05 2.14
CA GLU A 162 22.81 19.15 1.21
C GLU A 162 21.69 18.74 0.24
N LEU A 163 20.86 19.71 -0.18
CA LEU A 163 19.77 19.48 -1.13
C LEU A 163 20.30 19.55 -2.56
N LEU A 164 20.28 18.44 -3.29
CA LEU A 164 20.68 18.43 -4.70
C LEU A 164 19.44 18.59 -5.59
N ARG A 165 19.30 19.75 -6.25
CA ARG A 165 18.25 20.02 -7.24
C ARG A 165 18.72 19.70 -8.66
N LEU A 166 17.94 18.88 -9.36
CA LEU A 166 18.19 18.40 -10.71
C LEU A 166 16.97 18.68 -11.60
N LEU A 167 17.18 18.71 -12.91
CA LEU A 167 16.12 18.49 -13.90
C LEU A 167 15.75 17.00 -13.95
N PRO A 168 14.55 16.61 -14.45
CA PRO A 168 14.19 15.21 -14.68
C PRO A 168 15.15 14.42 -15.61
N THR A 169 16.05 15.11 -16.31
CA THR A 169 17.15 14.53 -17.11
C THR A 169 18.39 14.14 -16.29
N GLY A 170 18.40 14.37 -14.97
CA GLY A 170 19.55 14.16 -14.08
C GLY A 170 20.59 15.28 -14.10
N GLN A 171 20.46 16.26 -14.99
CA GLN A 171 21.35 17.43 -15.02
C GLN A 171 21.06 18.40 -13.87
N PRO A 172 22.04 19.18 -13.35
CA PRO A 172 21.80 20.19 -12.33
C PRO A 172 20.71 21.19 -12.71
N ALA A 173 19.83 21.54 -11.77
CA ALA A 173 18.80 22.55 -12.00
C ALA A 173 19.43 23.96 -12.11
N PRO A 174 18.92 24.84 -13.01
CA PRO A 174 19.35 26.23 -13.11
C PRO A 174 19.27 26.99 -11.77
N ALA A 175 20.15 27.96 -11.55
CA ALA A 175 20.24 28.68 -10.27
C ALA A 175 18.95 29.46 -9.94
N ASP A 176 18.29 29.97 -10.97
CA ASP A 176 17.02 30.71 -10.98
C ASP A 176 15.77 29.81 -10.84
N THR A 177 15.92 28.49 -10.83
CA THR A 177 14.83 27.55 -10.51
C THR A 177 14.17 27.93 -9.17
N ALA A 178 12.83 27.92 -9.13
CA ALA A 178 12.04 28.15 -7.92
C ALA A 178 12.55 27.31 -6.73
N PRO A 179 12.66 27.90 -5.52
CA PRO A 179 13.08 27.16 -4.33
C PRO A 179 12.03 26.09 -3.97
N PRO A 180 12.45 24.93 -3.41
CA PRO A 180 11.51 23.89 -3.00
C PRO A 180 10.61 24.42 -1.88
N GLN A 181 9.31 24.47 -2.14
CA GLN A 181 8.31 24.92 -1.17
C GLN A 181 7.89 23.76 -0.27
N ARG A 182 7.47 24.07 0.96
CA ARG A 182 6.81 23.07 1.82
C ARG A 182 5.43 22.76 1.23
N PRO A 183 4.98 21.49 1.23
CA PRO A 183 3.58 21.17 0.97
C PRO A 183 2.66 22.03 1.85
N ARG A 184 1.59 22.59 1.28
CA ARG A 184 0.43 22.98 2.08
C ARG A 184 -0.34 21.71 2.44
N ALA A 185 -1.00 21.69 3.59
CA ALA A 185 -1.93 20.62 3.91
C ALA A 185 -3.19 20.83 3.07
N SER A 186 -3.56 19.82 2.28
CA SER A 186 -4.80 19.82 1.52
C SER A 186 -6.01 19.57 2.42
N ALA A 187 -7.19 19.91 1.93
CA ALA A 187 -8.48 19.60 2.56
C ALA A 187 -9.43 18.94 1.54
N ALA A 188 -10.47 18.24 2.00
CA ALA A 188 -11.50 17.70 1.09
C ALA A 188 -12.17 18.80 0.24
N THR A 189 -12.29 20.01 0.80
CA THR A 189 -12.83 21.21 0.14
C THR A 189 -11.93 21.78 -0.96
N ASP A 190 -10.69 21.28 -1.14
CA ASP A 190 -9.86 21.60 -2.30
C ASP A 190 -10.35 20.88 -3.57
N PHE A 191 -11.23 19.87 -3.46
CA PHE A 191 -11.54 18.94 -4.53
C PHE A 191 -13.00 18.98 -4.98
N GLU A 192 -13.21 19.09 -6.30
CA GLU A 192 -14.51 18.99 -6.96
C GLU A 192 -14.56 17.71 -7.79
N VAL A 193 -15.56 16.85 -7.55
CA VAL A 193 -15.75 15.55 -8.22
C VAL A 193 -16.87 15.64 -9.26
N SER A 194 -16.63 15.09 -10.43
CA SER A 194 -17.55 15.11 -11.57
C SER A 194 -17.39 13.87 -12.47
N ASN A 195 -18.31 13.69 -13.44
CA ASN A 195 -18.25 12.62 -14.45
C ASN A 195 -18.10 11.20 -13.88
N VAL A 196 -18.72 10.92 -12.73
CA VAL A 196 -18.66 9.61 -12.07
C VAL A 196 -19.45 8.58 -12.87
N GLU A 197 -18.73 7.62 -13.45
CA GLU A 197 -19.22 6.49 -14.23
C GLU A 197 -18.71 5.20 -13.59
N MET A 198 -19.53 4.15 -13.59
CA MET A 198 -19.19 2.87 -12.99
C MET A 198 -19.57 1.72 -13.94
N ARG A 199 -18.70 0.73 -14.09
CA ARG A 199 -18.87 -0.39 -15.04
C ARG A 199 -18.35 -1.72 -14.49
N GLN A 200 -18.92 -2.83 -14.95
CA GLN A 200 -18.44 -4.19 -14.74
C GLN A 200 -18.00 -4.77 -16.10
N ALA A 201 -16.94 -5.59 -16.14
CA ALA A 201 -16.47 -6.23 -17.38
C ALA A 201 -17.33 -7.45 -17.76
N GLY A 202 -18.54 -7.20 -18.26
CA GLY A 202 -19.47 -8.25 -18.66
C GLY A 202 -20.12 -8.92 -17.44
N ARG A 203 -19.56 -10.04 -16.98
CA ARG A 203 -20.02 -10.81 -15.80
C ARG A 203 -18.89 -11.24 -14.85
N SER A 204 -17.65 -10.85 -15.11
CA SER A 204 -16.53 -11.13 -14.21
C SER A 204 -16.62 -10.30 -12.91
N ALA A 205 -15.70 -10.57 -11.98
CA ALA A 205 -15.49 -9.74 -10.79
C ALA A 205 -14.67 -8.46 -11.07
N ASP A 206 -14.47 -8.06 -12.34
CA ASP A 206 -13.73 -6.84 -12.66
C ASP A 206 -14.68 -5.63 -12.71
N TYR A 207 -14.69 -4.86 -11.61
CA TYR A 207 -15.44 -3.61 -11.46
C TYR A 207 -14.52 -2.41 -11.61
N PHE A 208 -15.01 -1.34 -12.22
CA PHE A 208 -14.22 -0.13 -12.45
C PHE A 208 -15.02 1.13 -12.16
N LEU A 209 -14.41 2.05 -11.43
CA LEU A 209 -14.87 3.43 -11.28
C LEU A 209 -14.09 4.31 -12.26
N LYS A 210 -14.77 5.28 -12.87
CA LYS A 210 -14.15 6.36 -13.65
C LYS A 210 -14.75 7.67 -13.16
N TYR A 211 -13.91 8.65 -12.86
CA TYR A 211 -14.36 9.96 -12.40
C TYR A 211 -13.33 11.03 -12.73
N THR A 212 -13.78 12.28 -12.81
CA THR A 212 -12.91 13.45 -12.94
C THR A 212 -12.85 14.17 -11.59
N VAL A 213 -11.65 14.29 -11.02
CA VAL A 213 -11.36 15.17 -9.87
C VAL A 213 -10.70 16.45 -10.36
N LYS A 214 -11.06 17.58 -9.77
CA LYS A 214 -10.53 18.90 -10.07
C LYS A 214 -10.11 19.60 -8.78
N ASN A 215 -8.93 20.21 -8.78
CA ASN A 215 -8.50 21.09 -7.71
C ASN A 215 -9.13 22.49 -7.91
N VAL A 216 -9.87 22.96 -6.90
CA VAL A 216 -10.53 24.28 -6.88
C VAL A 216 -9.82 25.28 -5.95
N SER A 217 -8.71 24.89 -5.31
CA SER A 217 -7.93 25.73 -4.40
C SER A 217 -6.92 26.65 -5.13
N ASP A 218 -6.28 27.54 -4.37
CA ASP A 218 -5.22 28.44 -4.85
C ASP A 218 -3.83 27.78 -4.94
N HIS A 219 -3.70 26.52 -4.52
CA HIS A 219 -2.42 25.85 -4.32
C HIS A 219 -2.40 24.43 -4.88
N ARG A 220 -1.22 23.80 -4.99
CA ARG A 220 -1.14 22.37 -5.31
C ARG A 220 -1.71 21.57 -4.14
N SER A 221 -2.72 20.75 -4.42
CA SER A 221 -3.34 19.84 -3.46
C SER A 221 -3.25 18.39 -3.94
N SER A 222 -3.07 17.48 -2.98
CA SER A 222 -2.95 16.04 -3.21
C SER A 222 -3.89 15.27 -2.29
N GLY A 223 -4.36 14.11 -2.74
CA GLY A 223 -5.28 13.27 -1.99
C GLY A 223 -5.59 11.98 -2.74
N SER A 224 -6.59 11.24 -2.25
CA SER A 224 -7.04 9.99 -2.85
C SER A 224 -8.55 9.84 -2.81
N GLY A 225 -9.08 8.97 -3.67
CA GLY A 225 -10.50 8.62 -3.67
C GLY A 225 -10.84 7.57 -2.62
N CYS A 226 -12.05 7.64 -2.06
CA CYS A 226 -12.65 6.53 -1.32
C CYS A 226 -14.08 6.30 -1.78
N LEU A 227 -14.36 5.13 -2.35
CA LEU A 227 -15.70 4.72 -2.73
C LEU A 227 -16.33 3.94 -1.59
N ARG A 228 -17.23 4.58 -0.84
CA ARG A 228 -18.04 3.93 0.20
C ARG A 228 -19.35 3.42 -0.39
N ALA A 229 -19.72 2.21 0.01
CA ALA A 229 -20.90 1.50 -0.48
C ALA A 229 -21.92 1.32 0.65
N TYR A 230 -23.20 1.50 0.30
CA TYR A 230 -24.29 1.55 1.27
C TYR A 230 -25.48 0.69 0.83
N VAL A 231 -26.17 0.14 1.82
CA VAL A 231 -27.52 -0.41 1.68
C VAL A 231 -28.52 0.57 2.28
N GLY A 232 -29.70 0.70 1.65
CA GLY A 232 -30.72 1.71 1.98
C GLY A 232 -30.96 2.70 0.83
N GLN A 233 -31.98 3.54 0.91
CA GLN A 233 -32.33 4.49 -0.16
C GLN A 233 -32.46 5.95 0.28
N GLN A 234 -32.69 6.24 1.56
CA GLN A 234 -32.80 7.58 2.12
C GLN A 234 -31.72 7.79 3.18
N GLN A 235 -31.36 9.04 3.45
CA GLN A 235 -30.23 9.38 4.34
C GLN A 235 -30.41 8.86 5.78
N GLU A 236 -31.64 8.50 6.18
CA GLU A 236 -32.00 7.93 7.48
C GLU A 236 -31.83 6.39 7.55
N ASP A 237 -31.85 5.67 6.42
CA ASP A 237 -31.66 4.20 6.33
C ASP A 237 -30.36 3.77 5.63
N LEU A 238 -29.50 4.71 5.20
CA LEU A 238 -28.18 4.41 4.65
C LEU A 238 -27.25 3.78 5.71
N HIS A 239 -27.08 2.46 5.63
CA HIS A 239 -26.08 1.73 6.39
C HIS A 239 -24.83 1.49 5.55
N HIS A 240 -23.68 1.92 6.07
CA HIS A 240 -22.38 1.61 5.46
C HIS A 240 -22.15 0.10 5.43
N LEU A 241 -21.68 -0.40 4.28
CA LEU A 241 -21.49 -1.82 4.05
C LEU A 241 -20.02 -2.18 3.81
N GLU A 242 -19.31 -1.38 3.02
CA GLU A 242 -17.98 -1.69 2.49
C GLU A 242 -17.35 -0.44 1.85
N GLU A 243 -16.02 -0.35 1.80
CA GLU A 243 -15.30 0.75 1.17
C GLU A 243 -14.08 0.27 0.37
N SER A 244 -13.74 1.01 -0.68
CA SER A 244 -12.62 0.72 -1.58
C SER A 244 -11.79 1.99 -1.83
N PRO A 245 -10.44 1.94 -1.79
CA PRO A 245 -9.58 3.06 -2.09
C PRO A 245 -9.43 3.25 -3.61
N GLU A 246 -9.81 4.42 -4.12
CA GLU A 246 -9.89 4.72 -5.55
C GLU A 246 -8.81 5.73 -5.94
N GLY A 247 -7.55 5.26 -6.06
CA GLY A 247 -6.45 6.01 -6.67
C GLY A 247 -5.91 7.23 -5.89
N ASP A 248 -4.64 7.56 -6.15
CA ASP A 248 -3.95 8.75 -5.63
C ASP A 248 -3.84 9.83 -6.73
N PHE A 249 -3.94 11.12 -6.38
CA PHE A 249 -3.75 12.24 -7.31
C PHE A 249 -2.98 13.42 -6.69
N SER A 250 -2.28 14.19 -7.54
CA SER A 250 -1.67 15.48 -7.17
C SER A 250 -1.89 16.52 -8.25
N LEU A 251 -2.63 17.57 -7.91
CA LEU A 251 -3.20 18.52 -8.86
C LEU A 251 -2.67 19.94 -8.60
N ALA A 252 -2.14 20.59 -9.64
CA ALA A 252 -1.87 22.02 -9.63
C ALA A 252 -3.17 22.84 -9.43
N PRO A 253 -3.10 24.13 -9.03
CA PRO A 253 -4.28 24.98 -8.88
C PRO A 253 -5.14 24.99 -10.15
N GLY A 254 -6.44 24.72 -10.03
CA GLY A 254 -7.37 24.68 -11.15
C GLY A 254 -7.24 23.48 -12.11
N ALA A 255 -6.27 22.57 -11.89
CA ALA A 255 -6.06 21.39 -12.73
C ALA A 255 -7.09 20.29 -12.43
N SER A 256 -7.33 19.42 -13.41
CA SER A 256 -8.16 18.24 -13.27
C SER A 256 -7.53 16.99 -13.88
N GLU A 257 -7.86 15.84 -13.31
CA GLU A 257 -7.40 14.51 -13.73
C GLU A 257 -8.61 13.57 -13.78
N THR A 258 -8.61 12.62 -14.73
CA THR A 258 -9.66 11.60 -14.83
C THR A 258 -9.05 10.24 -14.56
N LEU A 259 -9.41 9.68 -13.42
CA LEU A 259 -8.94 8.38 -12.94
C LEU A 259 -9.82 7.26 -13.51
N THR A 260 -9.33 6.02 -13.50
CA THR A 260 -10.09 4.83 -13.92
C THR A 260 -9.57 3.63 -13.17
N GLU A 261 -10.10 3.48 -11.95
CA GLU A 261 -9.60 2.57 -10.94
C GLU A 261 -10.39 1.26 -10.94
N ALA A 262 -9.78 0.20 -10.39
CA ALA A 262 -10.42 -1.10 -10.23
C ALA A 262 -10.96 -1.23 -8.80
N ILE A 263 -12.28 -1.35 -8.67
CA ILE A 263 -12.95 -1.41 -7.36
C ILE A 263 -12.83 -2.83 -6.82
N VAL A 264 -12.32 -2.99 -5.61
CA VAL A 264 -12.18 -4.29 -4.94
C VAL A 264 -12.96 -4.28 -3.63
N PHE A 265 -13.87 -5.24 -3.48
CA PHE A 265 -14.59 -5.50 -2.24
C PHE A 265 -14.01 -6.75 -1.57
N ASP A 266 -13.92 -6.74 -0.23
CA ASP A 266 -13.58 -7.93 0.57
C ASP A 266 -14.65 -9.03 0.43
N ASN A 267 -15.89 -8.64 0.09
CA ASN A 267 -16.99 -9.55 -0.15
C ASN A 267 -17.82 -9.16 -1.39
N ASP A 268 -17.47 -9.72 -2.55
CA ASP A 268 -18.18 -9.58 -3.83
C ASP A 268 -19.71 -9.76 -3.75
N GLN A 269 -20.24 -10.56 -2.81
CA GLN A 269 -21.71 -10.74 -2.69
C GLN A 269 -22.42 -9.46 -2.20
N ASN A 270 -21.69 -8.48 -1.68
CA ASN A 270 -22.24 -7.16 -1.39
C ASN A 270 -22.65 -6.39 -2.65
N TRP A 271 -22.13 -6.70 -3.84
CA TRP A 271 -22.60 -6.09 -5.10
C TRP A 271 -24.09 -6.33 -5.40
N ASN A 272 -24.67 -7.39 -4.83
CA ASN A 272 -26.12 -7.68 -4.90
C ASN A 272 -26.94 -6.93 -3.82
N ARG A 273 -26.27 -6.29 -2.84
CA ARG A 273 -26.88 -5.64 -1.66
C ARG A 273 -26.75 -4.12 -1.69
N VAL A 274 -25.67 -3.60 -2.28
CA VAL A 274 -25.41 -2.17 -2.43
C VAL A 274 -26.49 -1.53 -3.31
N THR A 275 -27.05 -0.43 -2.82
CA THR A 275 -28.06 0.38 -3.51
C THR A 275 -27.52 1.77 -3.85
N VAL A 276 -26.79 2.37 -2.91
CA VAL A 276 -26.22 3.71 -3.01
C VAL A 276 -24.71 3.63 -2.83
N MET A 277 -23.98 4.44 -3.59
CA MET A 277 -22.53 4.58 -3.49
C MET A 277 -22.17 6.06 -3.33
N ARG A 278 -21.04 6.34 -2.68
CA ARG A 278 -20.57 7.69 -2.45
C ARG A 278 -19.06 7.75 -2.57
N LEU A 279 -18.57 8.55 -3.51
CA LEU A 279 -17.15 8.81 -3.72
C LEU A 279 -16.74 10.04 -2.91
N PHE A 280 -15.89 9.83 -1.91
CA PHE A 280 -15.22 10.88 -1.15
C PHE A 280 -13.84 11.16 -1.77
N THR A 281 -13.35 12.39 -1.62
CA THR A 281 -11.99 12.78 -2.03
C THR A 281 -11.36 13.65 -0.95
N SER A 282 -10.26 13.20 -0.38
CA SER A 282 -9.65 13.82 0.80
C SER A 282 -8.14 13.51 0.86
N PRO A 283 -7.37 14.14 1.76
CA PRO A 283 -5.92 13.94 1.84
C PRO A 283 -5.51 12.51 2.21
N PHE A 284 -6.38 11.74 2.89
CA PHE A 284 -6.09 10.38 3.36
C PHE A 284 -7.10 9.32 2.88
N GLY A 285 -8.02 9.69 1.97
CA GLY A 285 -8.98 8.78 1.35
C GLY A 285 -9.86 8.06 2.37
N CYS A 286 -9.89 6.72 2.34
CA CYS A 286 -10.72 5.94 3.26
C CYS A 286 -10.30 6.03 4.73
N ALA A 287 -9.09 6.53 5.04
CA ALA A 287 -8.70 6.79 6.43
C ALA A 287 -9.40 8.03 7.04
N ASP A 288 -10.05 8.87 6.21
CA ASP A 288 -10.87 9.98 6.68
C ASP A 288 -12.32 9.55 6.94
N GLU A 289 -12.93 10.06 8.01
CA GLU A 289 -14.35 9.91 8.27
C GLU A 289 -15.20 10.80 7.33
N ALA A 290 -16.50 10.51 7.21
CA ALA A 290 -17.43 11.34 6.47
C ALA A 290 -18.00 12.43 7.39
N ASP A 291 -17.82 13.71 7.03
CA ASP A 291 -18.23 14.86 7.83
C ASP A 291 -19.05 15.89 7.02
N ALA A 292 -19.20 17.11 7.56
CA ALA A 292 -19.97 18.18 6.94
C ALA A 292 -19.21 18.94 5.82
N ASP A 293 -17.88 18.87 5.80
CA ASP A 293 -17.02 19.53 4.82
C ASP A 293 -16.63 18.56 3.68
N ASN A 294 -16.66 17.25 3.93
CA ASN A 294 -16.46 16.15 2.98
C ASN A 294 -17.74 15.32 2.82
N VAL A 295 -18.81 15.90 2.28
CA VAL A 295 -20.11 15.22 2.13
C VAL A 295 -20.12 14.07 1.11
N GLY A 296 -19.14 14.04 0.19
CA GLY A 296 -18.97 13.02 -0.86
C GLY A 296 -19.96 13.12 -2.04
N PHE A 297 -19.53 12.68 -3.23
CA PHE A 297 -20.37 12.60 -4.43
C PHE A 297 -21.22 11.33 -4.41
N GLN A 298 -22.53 11.47 -4.15
CA GLN A 298 -23.46 10.33 -4.10
C GLN A 298 -24.03 9.97 -5.48
N PHE A 299 -24.11 8.66 -5.76
CA PHE A 299 -24.79 8.10 -6.93
C PHE A 299 -25.49 6.76 -6.61
N MET A 300 -26.45 6.36 -7.44
CA MET A 300 -27.07 5.03 -7.36
C MET A 300 -26.15 4.00 -8.02
N LYS A 301 -25.98 2.81 -7.42
CA LYS A 301 -25.26 1.71 -8.10
C LYS A 301 -26.04 1.29 -9.36
N PRO A 302 -25.41 1.23 -10.55
CA PRO A 302 -26.07 0.73 -11.76
C PRO A 302 -26.69 -0.67 -11.61
N GLU A 303 -27.85 -0.89 -12.25
CA GLU A 303 -28.57 -2.18 -12.24
C GLU A 303 -27.86 -3.30 -13.05
N SER A 304 -26.96 -2.89 -13.94
CA SER A 304 -26.07 -3.76 -14.71
C SER A 304 -24.99 -4.41 -13.85
N ILE A 305 -24.61 -3.76 -12.74
CA ILE A 305 -23.52 -4.21 -11.86
C ILE A 305 -24.07 -5.15 -10.79
N ARG A 306 -23.53 -6.36 -10.71
CA ARG A 306 -23.98 -7.44 -9.83
C ARG A 306 -22.78 -8.28 -9.39
N ALA A 307 -22.91 -9.03 -8.31
CA ALA A 307 -21.86 -9.97 -7.89
C ALA A 307 -21.52 -10.94 -9.05
N PRO A 308 -20.29 -11.48 -9.11
CA PRO A 308 -19.93 -12.44 -10.15
C PRO A 308 -20.86 -13.65 -10.02
N VAL A 309 -21.31 -14.16 -11.16
CA VAL A 309 -22.02 -15.44 -11.19
C VAL A 309 -20.96 -16.52 -11.04
N GLU A 310 -21.15 -17.46 -10.10
CA GLU A 310 -20.38 -18.70 -10.10
C GLU A 310 -20.72 -19.47 -11.38
N GLU A 311 -19.86 -19.32 -12.40
CA GLU A 311 -19.86 -20.21 -13.55
C GLU A 311 -19.42 -21.58 -13.04
N VAL A 312 -20.40 -22.41 -12.72
CA VAL A 312 -20.19 -23.82 -12.36
C VAL A 312 -19.43 -24.45 -13.53
N GLU A 313 -18.15 -24.77 -13.31
CA GLU A 313 -17.38 -25.61 -14.22
C GLU A 313 -18.06 -26.99 -14.26
N VAL A 314 -19.00 -27.14 -15.18
CA VAL A 314 -19.55 -28.44 -15.53
C VAL A 314 -18.38 -29.18 -16.15
N GLU A 315 -17.78 -30.11 -15.42
CA GLU A 315 -16.83 -31.06 -15.99
C GLU A 315 -17.56 -31.75 -17.15
N SER A 316 -17.20 -31.38 -18.38
CA SER A 316 -17.72 -32.00 -19.58
C SER A 316 -17.12 -33.40 -19.65
N GLY A 317 -17.75 -34.34 -18.96
CA GLY A 317 -17.32 -35.73 -18.82
C GLY A 317 -17.09 -36.35 -20.19
N ALA A 318 -15.83 -36.44 -20.58
CA ALA A 318 -15.40 -36.92 -21.88
C ALA A 318 -15.38 -38.46 -21.91
N ASP A 319 -16.57 -39.06 -21.82
CA ASP A 319 -16.82 -40.51 -21.91
C ASP A 319 -18.10 -40.77 -22.75
N ALA A 320 -18.14 -40.26 -23.99
CA ALA A 320 -19.28 -40.44 -24.90
C ALA A 320 -18.96 -40.37 -26.42
N GLU A 321 -17.72 -40.63 -26.86
CA GLU A 321 -17.41 -40.88 -28.28
C GLU A 321 -16.54 -42.14 -28.47
N ASP A 322 -17.18 -43.29 -28.67
CA ASP A 322 -17.06 -44.11 -29.89
C ASP A 322 -17.95 -45.37 -29.80
N ILE A 323 -18.96 -45.49 -30.67
CA ILE A 323 -19.08 -46.59 -31.66
C ILE A 323 -20.17 -46.30 -32.69
N THR A 324 -19.70 -45.81 -33.84
CA THR A 324 -20.14 -46.15 -35.21
C THR A 324 -21.51 -46.78 -35.49
N GLY A 325 -22.19 -46.23 -36.51
CA GLY A 325 -22.67 -47.04 -37.63
C GLY A 325 -24.05 -47.71 -37.52
N MET A 326 -25.10 -46.96 -37.89
CA MET A 326 -26.43 -47.52 -38.17
C MET A 326 -26.44 -48.25 -39.53
N ASP A 327 -26.12 -49.54 -39.54
CA ASP A 327 -26.46 -50.46 -40.64
C ASP A 327 -27.74 -51.24 -40.30
N SER A 328 -28.45 -51.79 -41.29
CA SER A 328 -29.70 -52.52 -41.12
C SER A 328 -29.87 -53.58 -42.21
N SER A 329 -29.12 -54.68 -42.10
CA SER A 329 -29.29 -55.88 -42.93
C SER A 329 -28.90 -57.16 -42.18
N ASP A 330 -29.76 -58.18 -42.26
CA ASP A 330 -29.49 -59.63 -42.15
C ASP A 330 -28.83 -60.19 -40.86
N ALA A 331 -29.17 -61.37 -40.31
CA ALA A 331 -30.06 -62.45 -40.75
C ALA A 331 -30.35 -63.43 -39.56
N TYR A 332 -31.50 -64.13 -39.59
CA TYR A 332 -31.80 -65.52 -39.11
C TYR A 332 -31.30 -66.02 -37.71
N GLU A 333 -31.97 -66.89 -36.95
CA GLU A 333 -33.34 -67.45 -36.87
C GLU A 333 -33.51 -68.06 -35.43
N PRO A 334 -34.71 -68.47 -34.96
CA PRO A 334 -34.93 -68.96 -33.59
C PRO A 334 -35.15 -70.49 -33.45
N GLU A 335 -34.52 -71.10 -32.44
CA GLU A 335 -34.85 -72.42 -31.85
C GLU A 335 -34.84 -72.23 -30.30
N GLU A 336 -35.79 -72.70 -29.46
CA GLU A 336 -36.25 -74.08 -29.18
C GLU A 336 -35.16 -75.00 -28.58
N GLU A 337 -35.36 -75.75 -27.47
CA GLU A 337 -36.43 -75.79 -26.46
C GLU A 337 -35.96 -76.57 -25.17
N VAL A 338 -36.73 -76.51 -24.07
CA VAL A 338 -36.75 -77.43 -22.87
C VAL A 338 -35.51 -77.53 -21.93
N PRO A 339 -35.61 -78.09 -20.67
CA PRO A 339 -35.08 -77.35 -19.50
C PRO A 339 -34.41 -78.21 -18.37
N GLN A 340 -34.22 -77.55 -17.20
CA GLN A 340 -34.07 -78.11 -15.83
C GLN A 340 -32.81 -78.92 -15.46
N GLU A 341 -32.22 -78.57 -14.30
CA GLU A 341 -32.20 -79.48 -13.14
C GLU A 341 -31.93 -78.76 -11.80
N ARG A 342 -32.54 -79.27 -10.71
CA ARG A 342 -32.13 -79.15 -9.30
C ARG A 342 -32.56 -80.44 -8.59
N PRO A 343 -31.66 -81.14 -7.89
CA PRO A 343 -31.74 -81.26 -6.42
C PRO A 343 -30.58 -80.50 -5.73
N ALA A 344 -30.60 -80.06 -4.46
CA ALA A 344 -30.71 -80.79 -3.18
C ALA A 344 -29.59 -81.85 -2.98
N SER A 345 -28.89 -81.95 -1.83
CA SER A 345 -28.93 -81.20 -0.55
C SER A 345 -27.51 -81.24 0.11
N ASP A 346 -27.18 -81.04 1.40
CA ASP A 346 -27.96 -80.93 2.66
C ASP A 346 -27.12 -80.30 3.83
N ASP A 347 -27.75 -80.17 5.01
CA ASP A 347 -27.22 -80.11 6.40
C ASP A 347 -26.00 -79.23 6.82
N ALA A 348 -26.22 -78.32 7.78
CA ALA A 348 -25.73 -78.44 9.18
C ALA A 348 -25.57 -77.09 9.93
N SER A 349 -26.25 -76.91 11.06
CA SER A 349 -25.94 -75.91 12.11
C SER A 349 -25.04 -76.52 13.20
N PRO A 350 -24.36 -75.70 14.03
CA PRO A 350 -24.87 -75.51 15.40
C PRO A 350 -24.66 -74.10 16.01
N GLU A 351 -25.20 -73.89 17.21
CA GLU A 351 -25.22 -72.63 17.97
C GLU A 351 -24.00 -72.41 18.90
N SER A 352 -23.71 -71.14 19.22
CA SER A 352 -23.22 -70.63 20.52
C SER A 352 -23.29 -69.09 20.45
N GLN A 353 -24.15 -68.37 21.19
CA GLN A 353 -24.14 -68.14 22.64
C GLN A 353 -22.77 -67.66 23.18
N GLY A 354 -22.67 -66.58 23.98
CA GLY A 354 -23.70 -65.62 24.42
C GLY A 354 -23.28 -64.90 25.72
N ASN A 355 -23.85 -63.72 25.99
CA ASN A 355 -23.94 -63.10 27.32
C ASN A 355 -24.92 -61.90 27.29
#